data_AF-A0A2T6NAT9-F1
#
_entry.id   AF-A0A2T6NAT9-F1
#
_cell.length_a   1.000
_cell.length_b   1.000
_cell.length_c   1.000
_cell.angle_alpha   90.00
_cell.angle_beta   90.00
_cell.angle_gamma   90.00
#
_symmetry.space_group_name_H-M   'P 1'
#
loop_
_entity.id
_entity.type
_entity.pdbx_description
1 polymer ?
#
loop_
_entity_poly.entity_id
_entity_poly.type
_entity_poly.pdbx_seq_one_letter_code
_entity_poly.pdbx_strand_id
1 'polypeptide(L)'
;MLIRIVTIIIFLSFPIISYSALIQTDWLIAPGIVEEGVITRDTSTSLEWLSLERMLGRPIDSVSSWMSDGYLKGWRFAEEDEVVGLLVNFGFPGYDYSLNGSHSDPELIDSSINILTSYLGDTVSSVSSGNVQYSGVIGVIEGQEEELNGFTAYTISINGNIEYVHYGSSCCVEDPIINSTTSYFLVRETPSPVPIPAAIWLFGSGLIGLVGYSRRKKA
;
A
#
# COMPACT_ATOMS: atom_id res chain seq x y z
N MET A 1 -32.50 21.29 -52.61
CA MET A 1 -31.40 22.01 -51.94
C MET A 1 -31.31 21.46 -50.52
N LEU A 2 -30.42 20.49 -50.30
CA LEU A 2 -30.33 19.71 -49.05
C LEU A 2 -29.16 20.23 -48.22
N ILE A 3 -29.43 20.79 -47.04
CA ILE A 3 -28.42 21.28 -46.11
C ILE A 3 -27.98 20.11 -45.23
N ARG A 4 -26.73 19.68 -45.36
CA ARG A 4 -26.10 18.68 -44.49
C ARG A 4 -25.62 19.37 -43.21
N ILE A 5 -26.23 19.03 -42.08
CA ILE A 5 -25.77 19.43 -40.74
C ILE A 5 -24.63 18.50 -40.34
N VAL A 6 -23.43 19.04 -40.26
CA VAL A 6 -22.24 18.35 -39.73
C VAL A 6 -22.18 18.64 -38.24
N THR A 7 -22.49 17.64 -37.41
CA THR A 7 -22.36 17.72 -35.96
C THR A 7 -20.90 17.48 -35.59
N ILE A 8 -20.20 18.54 -35.19
CA ILE A 8 -18.84 18.46 -34.66
C ILE A 8 -18.96 18.17 -33.15
N ILE A 9 -18.54 16.96 -32.75
CA ILE A 9 -18.43 16.59 -31.33
C ILE A 9 -17.05 17.06 -30.85
N ILE A 10 -17.02 18.14 -30.07
CA ILE A 10 -15.82 18.63 -29.41
C ILE A 10 -15.69 17.88 -28.08
N PHE A 11 -14.71 16.98 -27.98
CA PHE A 11 -14.32 16.38 -26.71
C PHE A 11 -13.51 17.41 -25.90
N LEU A 12 -14.17 18.08 -24.96
CA LEU A 12 -13.49 18.86 -23.91
C LEU A 12 -12.89 17.87 -22.90
N SER A 13 -11.59 17.63 -23.01
CA SER A 13 -10.83 16.93 -21.97
C SER A 13 -10.57 17.90 -20.81
N PHE A 14 -11.42 17.86 -19.80
CA PHE A 14 -11.08 18.48 -18.52
C PHE A 14 -9.96 17.65 -17.87
N PRO A 15 -8.85 18.27 -17.43
CA PRO A 15 -7.88 17.56 -16.61
C PRO A 15 -8.58 17.18 -15.31
N ILE A 16 -8.74 15.87 -15.08
CA ILE A 16 -9.18 15.35 -13.79
C ILE A 16 -7.98 15.53 -12.87
N ILE A 17 -8.06 16.47 -11.92
CA ILE A 17 -7.10 16.53 -10.83
C ILE A 17 -7.41 15.32 -9.94
N SER A 18 -6.64 14.24 -10.12
CA SER A 18 -6.70 13.08 -9.25
C SER A 18 -5.94 13.42 -7.98
N TYR A 19 -6.66 13.60 -6.86
CA TYR A 19 -6.03 13.54 -5.55
C TYR A 19 -5.47 12.13 -5.38
N SER A 20 -4.22 12.02 -4.89
CA SER A 20 -3.65 10.74 -4.47
C SER A 20 -4.64 10.08 -3.51
N ALA A 21 -5.15 8.91 -3.89
CA ALA A 21 -6.16 8.21 -3.12
C ALA A 21 -5.59 6.84 -2.72
N LEU A 22 -5.46 6.61 -1.42
CA LEU A 22 -5.23 5.28 -0.90
C LEU A 22 -6.54 4.50 -1.00
N ILE A 23 -6.48 3.28 -1.52
CA ILE A 23 -7.64 2.42 -1.68
C ILE A 23 -7.34 1.09 -1.02
N GLN A 24 -8.17 0.70 -0.06
CA GLN A 24 -8.09 -0.64 0.51
C GLN A 24 -8.66 -1.64 -0.50
N THR A 25 -7.89 -2.69 -0.80
CA THR A 25 -8.28 -3.73 -1.75
C THR A 25 -8.29 -5.09 -1.06
N ASP A 26 -9.23 -5.92 -1.47
CA ASP A 26 -9.52 -7.19 -0.80
C ASP A 26 -9.46 -8.34 -1.79
N TRP A 27 -8.29 -8.97 -1.91
CA TRP A 27 -8.14 -10.13 -2.80
C TRP A 27 -6.96 -11.07 -2.50
N LEU A 28 -6.37 -11.03 -1.31
CA LEU A 28 -5.37 -12.04 -0.92
C LEU A 28 -6.08 -13.29 -0.37
N ILE A 29 -6.41 -14.23 -1.27
CA ILE A 29 -6.92 -15.55 -0.89
C ILE A 29 -5.72 -16.47 -0.70
N ALA A 30 -5.07 -16.40 0.47
CA ALA A 30 -4.12 -17.43 0.89
C ALA A 30 -4.89 -18.54 1.65
N PRO A 31 -4.54 -19.83 1.50
CA PRO A 31 -5.19 -20.90 2.25
C PRO A 31 -5.02 -20.65 3.76
N GLY A 32 -6.13 -20.39 4.46
CA GLY A 32 -6.15 -20.11 5.91
C GLY A 32 -6.10 -18.63 6.30
N ILE A 33 -6.07 -17.70 5.34
CA ILE A 33 -6.15 -16.26 5.59
C ILE A 33 -7.19 -15.68 4.63
N VAL A 34 -8.42 -15.52 5.14
CA VAL A 34 -9.50 -14.81 4.46
C VAL A 34 -10.00 -13.78 5.45
N GLU A 35 -9.34 -12.63 5.51
CA GLU A 35 -9.92 -11.48 6.19
C GLU A 35 -9.74 -10.26 5.30
N GLU A 36 -10.71 -9.37 5.37
CA GLU A 36 -10.77 -8.16 4.58
C GLU A 36 -9.63 -7.20 4.98
N GLY A 37 -9.23 -6.32 4.06
CA GLY A 37 -8.37 -5.18 4.40
C GLY A 37 -6.86 -5.45 4.45
N VAL A 38 -6.41 -6.53 3.83
CA VAL A 38 -4.99 -6.97 3.89
C VAL A 38 -4.05 -6.17 3.01
N ILE A 39 -4.58 -5.51 1.96
CA ILE A 39 -3.77 -4.77 0.99
C ILE A 39 -4.26 -3.32 0.90
N THR A 40 -3.34 -2.38 1.07
CA THR A 40 -3.56 -0.96 0.81
C THR A 40 -2.87 -0.56 -0.48
N ARG A 41 -3.64 -0.06 -1.46
CA ARG A 41 -3.10 0.40 -2.73
C ARG A 41 -2.84 1.90 -2.70
N ASP A 42 -1.60 2.28 -2.98
CA ASP A 42 -1.19 3.65 -3.23
C ASP A 42 -1.31 3.96 -4.73
N THR A 43 -2.28 4.78 -5.09
CA THR A 43 -2.52 5.16 -6.49
C THR A 43 -1.51 6.16 -7.05
N SER A 44 -0.73 6.84 -6.19
CA SER A 44 0.30 7.79 -6.63
C SER A 44 1.56 7.08 -7.11
N THR A 45 1.96 6.03 -6.40
CA THR A 45 3.15 5.23 -6.70
C THR A 45 2.84 3.95 -7.49
N SER A 46 1.55 3.60 -7.61
CA SER A 46 1.11 2.30 -8.14
C SER A 46 1.62 1.10 -7.33
N LEU A 47 1.94 1.29 -6.06
CA LEU A 47 2.33 0.22 -5.14
C LEU A 47 1.13 -0.32 -4.36
N GLU A 48 1.17 -1.62 -4.08
CA GLU A 48 0.32 -2.29 -3.11
C GLU A 48 1.13 -2.60 -1.86
N TRP A 49 0.58 -2.27 -0.70
CA TRP A 49 1.18 -2.41 0.63
C TRP A 49 0.48 -3.50 1.42
N LEU A 50 1.24 -4.41 2.02
CA LEU A 50 0.69 -5.43 2.89
C LEU A 50 0.46 -4.86 4.29
N SER A 51 -0.68 -5.20 4.91
CA SER A 51 -0.96 -4.85 6.30
C SER A 51 0.14 -5.35 7.24
N LEU A 52 0.57 -4.47 8.15
CA LEU A 52 1.59 -4.72 9.15
C LEU A 52 1.16 -5.78 10.16
N GLU A 53 -0.12 -5.87 10.50
CA GLU A 53 -0.62 -6.87 11.46
C GLU A 53 -0.39 -8.32 10.97
N ARG A 54 -0.36 -8.54 9.65
CA ARG A 54 -0.08 -9.87 9.06
C ARG A 54 1.32 -10.37 9.32
N MET A 55 2.23 -9.42 9.37
CA MET A 55 3.66 -9.62 9.40
C MET A 55 4.22 -9.48 10.82
N LEU A 56 3.36 -9.14 11.78
CA LEU A 56 3.70 -8.94 13.17
C LEU A 56 4.32 -10.19 13.81
N GLY A 57 5.52 -10.03 14.37
CA GLY A 57 6.26 -11.07 15.08
C GLY A 57 6.68 -12.26 14.21
N ARG A 58 6.63 -12.13 12.88
CA ARG A 58 7.06 -13.22 11.97
C ARG A 58 8.60 -13.25 11.87
N PRO A 59 9.24 -14.42 11.90
CA PRO A 59 10.68 -14.51 11.65
C PRO A 59 11.02 -14.15 10.20
N ILE A 60 12.07 -13.35 10.00
CA ILE A 60 12.51 -12.88 8.68
C ILE A 60 12.71 -14.03 7.68
N ASP A 61 13.32 -15.14 8.11
CA ASP A 61 13.54 -16.31 7.25
C ASP A 61 12.24 -16.92 6.73
N SER A 62 11.18 -16.89 7.55
CA SER A 62 9.84 -17.33 7.14
C SER A 62 9.25 -16.38 6.11
N VAL A 63 9.37 -15.07 6.34
CA VAL A 63 8.90 -14.03 5.40
C VAL A 63 9.60 -14.16 4.05
N SER A 64 10.93 -14.24 4.06
CA SER A 64 11.77 -14.43 2.87
C SER A 64 11.40 -15.72 2.13
N SER A 65 11.18 -16.83 2.85
CA SER A 65 10.71 -18.08 2.26
C SER A 65 9.34 -17.93 1.59
N TRP A 66 8.40 -17.22 2.21
CA TRP A 66 7.08 -16.97 1.64
C TRP A 66 7.11 -16.07 0.41
N MET A 67 8.08 -15.16 0.31
CA MET A 67 8.28 -14.30 -0.86
C MET A 67 8.87 -15.06 -2.05
N SER A 68 9.74 -16.05 -1.80
CA SER A 68 10.31 -16.90 -2.86
C SER A 68 9.26 -17.82 -3.48
N ASP A 69 8.63 -18.66 -2.66
CA ASP A 69 7.83 -19.80 -3.14
C ASP A 69 6.46 -19.92 -2.46
N GLY A 70 6.11 -18.97 -1.59
CA GLY A 70 4.86 -18.98 -0.82
C GLY A 70 3.79 -18.03 -1.33
N TYR A 71 2.89 -17.68 -0.42
CA TYR A 71 1.74 -16.81 -0.68
C TYR A 71 2.13 -15.32 -0.79
N LEU A 72 3.37 -14.96 -0.45
CA LEU A 72 3.93 -13.63 -0.65
C LEU A 72 4.75 -13.53 -1.95
N LYS A 73 4.55 -14.45 -2.89
CA LYS A 73 5.22 -14.38 -4.19
C LYS A 73 4.93 -13.06 -4.91
N GLY A 74 6.00 -12.37 -5.34
CA GLY A 74 5.94 -11.07 -6.00
C GLY A 74 5.94 -9.87 -5.06
N TRP A 75 5.91 -10.09 -3.74
CA TRP A 75 6.19 -9.07 -2.74
C TRP A 75 7.70 -8.92 -2.54
N ARG A 76 8.12 -7.72 -2.13
CA ARG A 76 9.47 -7.40 -1.67
C ARG A 76 9.40 -6.50 -0.44
N PHE A 77 10.51 -6.34 0.25
CA PHE A 77 10.64 -5.26 1.22
C PHE A 77 10.51 -3.90 0.52
N ALA A 78 9.79 -2.98 1.16
CA ALA A 78 9.70 -1.59 0.73
C ALA A 78 11.04 -0.89 0.89
N GLU A 79 11.38 0.00 -0.02
CA GLU A 79 12.54 0.87 0.11
C GLU A 79 12.25 2.04 1.07
N GLU A 80 13.30 2.72 1.49
CA GLU A 80 13.21 3.82 2.46
C GLU A 80 12.34 4.97 1.97
N ASP A 81 12.58 5.41 0.75
CA ASP A 81 11.84 6.49 0.08
C ASP A 81 10.37 6.12 -0.18
N GLU A 82 10.08 4.84 -0.43
CA GLU A 82 8.70 4.34 -0.57
C GLU A 82 7.93 4.45 0.75
N VAL A 83 8.54 4.06 1.87
CA VAL A 83 7.89 4.17 3.19
C VAL A 83 7.71 5.63 3.59
N VAL A 84 8.72 6.48 3.37
CA VAL A 84 8.59 7.92 3.61
C VAL A 84 7.49 8.53 2.74
N GLY A 85 7.45 8.19 1.45
CA GLY A 85 6.41 8.64 0.53
C GLY A 85 5.00 8.20 0.96
N LEU A 86 4.85 6.95 1.41
CA LEU A 86 3.61 6.44 1.97
C LEU A 86 3.16 7.24 3.20
N LEU A 87 4.07 7.47 4.15
CA LEU A 87 3.75 8.22 5.37
C LEU A 87 3.37 9.68 5.02
N VAL A 88 4.05 10.32 4.09
CA VAL A 88 3.66 11.64 3.60
C VAL A 88 2.26 11.63 2.98
N ASN A 89 1.91 10.57 2.23
CA ASN A 89 0.55 10.40 1.68
C ASN A 89 -0.53 10.24 2.77
N PHE A 90 -0.16 9.74 3.96
CA PHE A 90 -1.04 9.67 5.13
C PHE A 90 -1.13 10.99 5.93
N GLY A 91 -0.37 12.02 5.56
CA GLY A 91 -0.38 13.33 6.22
C GLY A 91 0.76 13.55 7.22
N PHE A 92 1.70 12.61 7.34
CA PHE A 92 2.90 12.82 8.13
C PHE A 92 3.81 13.87 7.48
N PRO A 93 4.57 14.66 8.27
CA PRO A 93 5.58 15.55 7.71
C PRO A 93 6.61 14.74 6.91
N GLY A 94 7.13 15.32 5.83
CA GLY A 94 8.25 14.71 5.11
C GLY A 94 9.46 14.53 6.04
N TYR A 95 10.28 13.52 5.77
CA TYR A 95 11.48 13.29 6.56
C TYR A 95 12.58 14.29 6.18
N ASP A 96 13.03 15.08 7.17
CA ASP A 96 14.21 15.93 7.05
C ASP A 96 15.36 15.33 7.86
N TYR A 97 16.32 14.70 7.17
CA TYR A 97 17.53 14.10 7.78
C TYR A 97 18.38 15.11 8.57
N SER A 98 18.18 16.42 8.38
CA SER A 98 18.93 17.45 9.10
C SER A 98 18.37 17.74 10.50
N LEU A 99 17.15 17.30 10.79
CA LEU A 99 16.46 17.51 12.05
C LEU A 99 16.25 16.13 12.70
N ASN A 100 16.81 15.91 13.88
CA ASN A 100 16.53 14.73 14.71
C ASN A 100 15.06 14.77 15.21
N GLY A 101 14.12 14.60 14.29
CA GLY A 101 12.68 14.76 14.50
C GLY A 101 12.10 15.93 13.71
N SER A 102 10.98 15.67 13.02
CA SER A 102 10.14 16.73 12.46
C SER A 102 9.01 17.03 13.44
N HIS A 103 8.79 18.32 13.72
CA HIS A 103 7.65 18.79 14.49
C HIS A 103 6.45 18.96 13.56
N SER A 104 5.31 18.37 13.92
CA SER A 104 4.04 18.64 13.26
C SER A 104 2.99 19.09 14.28
N ASP A 105 1.93 19.72 13.78
CA ASP A 105 0.74 20.03 14.55
C ASP A 105 0.17 18.71 15.14
N PRO A 106 0.01 18.61 16.47
CA PRO A 106 -0.47 17.39 17.10
C PRO A 106 -1.80 16.86 16.53
N GLU A 107 -2.73 17.76 16.20
CA GLU A 107 -4.03 17.34 15.64
C GLU A 107 -3.90 16.65 14.27
N LEU A 108 -2.90 17.07 13.47
CA LEU A 108 -2.66 16.47 12.16
C LEU A 108 -2.04 15.08 12.27
N ILE A 109 -1.14 14.87 13.22
CA ILE A 109 -0.45 13.59 13.43
C ILE A 109 -1.45 12.56 13.99
N ASP A 110 -2.28 12.93 14.96
CA ASP A 110 -3.33 12.05 15.49
C ASP A 110 -4.29 11.59 14.40
N SER A 111 -4.73 12.49 13.52
CA SER A 111 -5.54 12.12 12.36
C SER A 111 -4.78 11.20 11.41
N SER A 112 -3.51 11.49 11.13
CA SER A 112 -2.67 10.70 10.21
C SER A 112 -2.44 9.29 10.72
N ILE A 113 -2.23 9.12 12.03
CA ILE A 113 -2.07 7.84 12.71
C ILE A 113 -3.36 7.03 12.66
N ASN A 114 -4.50 7.64 12.98
CA ASN A 114 -5.79 6.94 12.89
C ASN A 114 -6.08 6.45 11.47
N ILE A 115 -5.75 7.25 10.46
CA ILE A 115 -5.89 6.85 9.06
C ILE A 115 -4.88 5.73 8.75
N LEU A 116 -3.60 5.88 9.08
CA LEU A 116 -2.57 4.86 8.86
C LEU A 116 -2.95 3.51 9.48
N THR A 117 -3.37 3.49 10.77
CA THR A 117 -3.85 2.28 11.44
C THR A 117 -5.03 1.66 10.70
N SER A 118 -5.99 2.45 10.22
CA SER A 118 -7.15 1.90 9.52
C SER A 118 -6.82 1.18 8.20
N TYR A 119 -5.69 1.52 7.57
CA TYR A 119 -5.26 0.95 6.30
C TYR A 119 -4.20 -0.15 6.44
N LEU A 120 -3.21 0.05 7.32
CA LEU A 120 -2.10 -0.88 7.47
C LEU A 120 -2.17 -1.72 8.76
N GLY A 121 -3.00 -1.34 9.71
CA GLY A 121 -2.98 -1.91 11.07
C GLY A 121 -1.86 -1.33 11.93
N ASP A 122 -1.87 -1.67 13.22
CA ASP A 122 -0.83 -1.28 14.17
C ASP A 122 0.16 -2.42 14.43
N THR A 123 1.35 -2.09 14.95
CA THR A 123 2.32 -3.10 15.41
C THR A 123 2.45 -3.12 16.94
N VAL A 124 2.15 -2.00 17.60
CA VAL A 124 2.03 -1.87 19.05
C VAL A 124 0.92 -0.88 19.40
N SER A 125 -0.14 -1.39 20.04
CA SER A 125 -1.10 -0.56 20.78
C SER A 125 -0.82 -0.64 22.28
N SER A 126 0.12 0.18 22.77
CA SER A 126 0.24 0.44 24.21
C SER A 126 -0.46 1.75 24.56
N VAL A 127 -1.79 1.71 24.52
CA VAL A 127 -2.68 2.85 24.81
C VAL A 127 -2.53 3.37 26.25
N SER A 128 -1.88 2.62 27.14
CA SER A 128 -1.74 2.97 28.57
C SER A 128 -0.85 4.20 28.83
N SER A 129 -0.07 4.66 27.84
CA SER A 129 0.86 5.79 27.98
C SER A 129 0.72 6.86 26.89
N GLY A 130 -0.26 6.75 25.99
CA GLY A 130 -0.40 7.63 24.82
C GLY A 130 0.58 7.34 23.67
N ASN A 131 1.49 6.38 23.84
CA ASN A 131 2.46 6.01 22.80
C ASN A 131 1.84 5.01 21.81
N VAL A 132 1.48 5.47 20.62
CA VAL A 132 1.29 4.59 19.46
C VAL A 132 2.65 4.38 18.82
N GLN A 133 3.03 3.12 18.57
CA GLN A 133 4.27 2.78 17.88
C GLN A 133 4.01 1.86 16.69
N TYR A 134 4.38 2.34 15.51
CA TYR A 134 4.60 1.49 14.34
C TYR A 134 6.08 1.17 14.31
N SER A 135 6.44 -0.11 14.34
CA SER A 135 7.79 -0.61 14.19
C SER A 135 7.81 -1.59 13.03
N GLY A 136 8.40 -1.17 11.92
CA GLY A 136 8.44 -1.96 10.70
C GLY A 136 9.80 -1.94 10.05
N VAL A 137 10.18 -3.09 9.52
CA VAL A 137 11.42 -3.33 8.79
C VAL A 137 11.23 -3.02 7.31
N ILE A 138 12.14 -2.24 6.73
CA ILE A 138 12.15 -1.80 5.30
C ILE A 138 13.26 -2.46 4.47
N GLY A 139 13.67 -3.67 4.84
CA GLY A 139 14.63 -4.46 4.06
C GLY A 139 16.01 -4.61 4.70
N VAL A 140 16.89 -5.27 3.93
CA VAL A 140 18.23 -5.68 4.34
C VAL A 140 19.24 -4.89 3.51
N ILE A 141 20.14 -4.17 4.17
CA ILE A 141 21.26 -3.49 3.50
C ILE A 141 22.32 -4.54 3.14
N GLU A 142 22.36 -4.94 1.88
CA GLU A 142 23.37 -5.87 1.34
C GLU A 142 24.73 -5.15 1.20
N GLY A 143 25.80 -5.70 1.78
CA GLY A 143 27.17 -5.16 1.62
C GLY A 143 27.87 -4.66 2.90
N GLN A 144 27.28 -4.82 4.08
CA GLN A 144 28.03 -4.77 5.35
C GLN A 144 28.48 -6.20 5.66
N GLU A 145 29.76 -6.50 5.35
CA GLU A 145 30.27 -7.88 5.21
C GLU A 145 30.29 -8.76 6.47
N GLU A 146 29.97 -8.26 7.67
CA GLU A 146 30.01 -9.12 8.86
C GLU A 146 28.79 -8.91 9.79
N GLU A 147 27.96 -9.96 9.80
CA GLU A 147 27.12 -10.44 10.91
C GLU A 147 25.81 -9.76 11.30
N LEU A 148 25.44 -8.55 10.87
CA LEU A 148 24.11 -8.01 11.24
C LEU A 148 23.46 -7.26 10.07
N ASN A 149 22.45 -7.89 9.47
CA ASN A 149 21.50 -7.26 8.55
C ASN A 149 20.98 -5.97 9.19
N GLY A 150 21.46 -4.82 8.74
CA GLY A 150 21.00 -3.52 9.22
C GLY A 150 19.55 -3.35 8.81
N PHE A 151 18.64 -3.45 9.77
CA PHE A 151 17.21 -3.26 9.53
C PHE A 151 16.83 -1.84 9.93
N THR A 152 16.50 -0.99 8.97
CA THR A 152 15.91 0.30 9.31
C THR A 152 14.51 0.07 9.87
N ALA A 153 14.32 0.43 11.14
CA ALA A 153 13.08 0.27 11.88
C ALA A 153 12.46 1.65 12.08
N TYR A 154 11.42 1.97 11.31
CA TYR A 154 10.68 3.21 11.53
C TYR A 154 9.92 3.14 12.84
N THR A 155 10.00 4.19 13.66
CA THR A 155 9.25 4.30 14.94
C THR A 155 8.55 5.64 15.03
N ILE A 156 7.23 5.65 14.88
CA ILE A 156 6.42 6.81 15.24
C ILE A 156 6.13 6.70 16.74
N SER A 157 6.30 7.77 17.53
CA SER A 157 6.01 7.74 18.98
C SER A 157 5.36 9.05 19.41
N ILE A 158 4.17 8.95 20.01
CA ILE A 158 3.44 10.10 20.56
C ILE A 158 3.61 10.10 22.08
N ASN A 159 4.28 11.11 22.64
CA ASN A 159 4.41 11.24 24.09
C ASN A 159 3.59 12.42 24.61
N GLY A 160 2.26 12.28 24.57
CA GLY A 160 1.22 13.02 25.31
C GLY A 160 1.12 14.56 25.20
N ASN A 161 2.21 15.27 24.94
CA ASN A 161 2.30 16.72 24.82
C ASN A 161 3.28 17.17 23.73
N ILE A 162 4.15 16.27 23.24
CA ILE A 162 4.97 16.55 22.08
C ILE A 162 4.98 15.31 21.18
N GLU A 163 4.50 15.51 19.96
CA GLU A 163 4.44 14.49 18.93
C GLU A 163 5.63 14.68 18.01
N TYR A 164 6.63 13.83 18.21
CA TYR A 164 7.78 13.75 17.33
C TYR A 164 7.65 12.48 16.50
N VAL A 165 7.70 12.63 15.18
CA VAL A 165 7.89 11.47 14.32
C VAL A 165 9.39 11.21 14.24
N HIS A 166 9.83 10.08 14.81
CA HIS A 166 11.23 9.67 14.79
C HIS A 166 11.49 8.63 13.71
N TYR A 167 11.98 9.08 12.57
CA TYR A 167 12.49 8.20 11.54
C TYR A 167 13.89 7.74 11.96
N GLY A 168 13.99 6.53 12.52
CA GLY A 168 15.27 5.97 12.96
C GLY A 168 15.65 4.76 12.12
N SER A 169 16.94 4.62 11.79
CA SER A 169 17.50 3.34 11.38
C SER A 169 18.26 2.75 12.55
N SER A 170 17.75 1.67 13.15
CA SER A 170 18.57 0.85 14.04
C SER A 170 19.42 -0.07 13.18
N CYS A 171 20.70 0.26 12.97
CA CYS A 171 21.60 -0.81 12.53
C CYS A 171 21.63 -1.89 13.62
N CYS A 172 21.95 -3.12 13.23
CA CYS A 172 22.12 -4.25 14.14
C CYS A 172 20.94 -4.57 15.07
N VAL A 173 19.86 -5.08 14.47
CA VAL A 173 18.90 -5.92 15.20
C VAL A 173 19.58 -7.29 15.37
N GLU A 174 20.14 -7.54 16.56
CA GLU A 174 20.84 -8.79 16.89
C GLU A 174 19.86 -10.00 16.86
N ASP A 175 20.16 -11.00 16.01
CA ASP A 175 19.36 -12.23 15.80
C ASP A 175 17.95 -11.97 15.20
N PRO A 176 17.18 -12.97 14.69
CA PRO A 176 15.89 -12.71 14.05
C PRO A 176 14.88 -12.34 15.14
N ILE A 177 14.89 -11.07 15.55
CA ILE A 177 14.14 -10.57 16.70
C ILE A 177 12.66 -10.93 16.52
N ILE A 178 12.25 -11.97 17.24
CA ILE A 178 10.88 -12.32 17.60
C ILE A 178 10.41 -11.28 18.63
N ASN A 179 10.52 -9.99 18.32
CA ASN A 179 9.75 -9.02 19.07
C ASN A 179 8.35 -9.09 18.48
N SER A 180 7.39 -9.51 19.30
CA SER A 180 5.98 -9.60 18.92
C SER A 180 5.39 -8.27 18.45
N THR A 181 6.18 -7.20 18.48
CA THR A 181 5.84 -5.84 18.08
C THR A 181 6.46 -5.39 16.76
N THR A 182 7.28 -6.22 16.10
CA THR A 182 7.96 -5.82 14.86
C THR A 182 7.25 -6.44 13.66
N SER A 183 7.05 -5.63 12.62
CA SER A 183 6.45 -6.04 11.35
C SER A 183 7.37 -5.74 10.16
N TYR A 184 6.91 -6.00 8.95
CA TYR A 184 7.65 -5.78 7.70
C TYR A 184 6.81 -4.93 6.76
N PHE A 185 7.39 -3.84 6.27
CA PHE A 185 6.79 -3.09 5.16
C PHE A 185 7.05 -3.87 3.88
N LEU A 186 6.04 -4.58 3.41
CA LEU A 186 6.10 -5.32 2.16
C LEU A 186 5.28 -4.59 1.10
N VAL A 187 5.89 -4.46 -0.08
CA VAL A 187 5.24 -3.85 -1.24
C VAL A 187 5.34 -4.76 -2.46
N ARG A 188 4.43 -4.53 -3.40
CA ARG A 188 4.55 -5.02 -4.77
C ARG A 188 3.97 -4.00 -5.74
N GLU A 189 4.36 -4.12 -7.00
CA GLU A 189 3.73 -3.38 -8.08
C GLU A 189 2.26 -3.77 -8.21
N THR A 190 1.38 -2.79 -8.40
CA THR A 190 -0.01 -3.09 -8.75
C THR A 190 0.01 -3.84 -10.09
N PRO A 191 -0.61 -5.03 -10.20
CA PRO A 191 -0.72 -5.70 -11.48
C PRO A 191 -1.43 -4.79 -12.48
N SER A 192 -0.81 -4.58 -13.64
CA SER A 192 -1.43 -3.81 -14.71
C SER A 192 -2.78 -4.45 -15.04
N PRO A 193 -3.88 -3.68 -15.12
CA PRO A 193 -5.18 -4.23 -15.48
C PRO A 193 -5.04 -5.03 -16.78
N VAL A 194 -5.31 -6.33 -16.73
CA VAL A 194 -5.28 -7.16 -17.93
C VAL A 194 -6.34 -6.60 -18.87
N PRO A 195 -5.97 -6.19 -20.10
CA PRO A 195 -6.95 -5.65 -21.03
C PRO A 195 -8.10 -6.64 -21.15
N ILE A 196 -9.32 -6.16 -20.88
CA ILE A 196 -10.51 -6.99 -20.99
C ILE A 196 -10.48 -7.59 -22.40
N PRO A 197 -10.45 -8.93 -22.55
CA PRO A 197 -10.28 -9.53 -23.85
C PRO A 197 -11.32 -8.96 -24.82
N ALA A 198 -10.89 -8.66 -26.05
CA ALA A 198 -11.79 -8.22 -27.12
C ALA A 198 -13.00 -9.16 -27.28
N ALA A 199 -12.87 -10.41 -26.80
CA ALA A 199 -13.95 -11.36 -26.63
C ALA A 199 -15.20 -10.80 -25.91
N ILE A 200 -15.11 -9.94 -24.89
CA ILE A 200 -16.32 -9.38 -24.25
C ILE A 200 -17.06 -8.45 -25.22
N TRP A 201 -16.34 -7.63 -25.97
CA TRP A 201 -16.92 -6.78 -27.00
C TRP A 201 -17.50 -7.58 -28.17
N LEU A 202 -16.80 -8.63 -28.59
CA LEU A 202 -17.27 -9.55 -29.64
C LEU A 202 -18.49 -10.35 -29.17
N PHE A 203 -18.50 -10.80 -27.92
CA PHE A 203 -19.61 -11.55 -27.35
C PHE A 203 -20.84 -10.66 -27.16
N GLY A 204 -20.65 -9.45 -26.61
CA GLY A 204 -21.73 -8.47 -26.46
C GLY A 204 -22.34 -8.05 -27.80
N SER A 205 -21.50 -7.69 -28.79
CA SER A 205 -21.99 -7.34 -30.13
C SER A 205 -22.60 -8.53 -30.87
N GLY A 206 -22.02 -9.72 -30.75
CA GLY A 206 -22.55 -10.96 -31.31
C GLY A 206 -23.93 -11.30 -30.74
N LEU A 207 -24.13 -11.16 -29.43
CA LEU A 207 -25.41 -11.43 -28.76
C LEU A 207 -26.50 -10.45 -29.21
N ILE A 208 -26.18 -9.16 -29.31
CA ILE A 208 -27.10 -8.13 -29.84
C ILE A 208 -27.48 -8.47 -31.29
N GLY A 209 -26.52 -8.88 -32.10
CA GLY A 209 -26.75 -9.33 -33.48
C GLY A 209 -27.71 -10.53 -33.55
N LEU A 210 -27.52 -11.52 -32.67
CA LEU A 210 -28.37 -12.71 -32.58
C LEU A 210 -29.80 -12.40 -32.13
N VAL A 211 -29.96 -11.50 -31.15
CA VAL A 211 -31.28 -11.02 -30.71
C VAL A 211 -31.98 -10.26 -31.85
N GLY A 212 -31.25 -9.39 -32.57
CA GLY A 212 -31.77 -8.72 -33.75
C GLY A 212 -32.22 -9.68 -34.84
N TYR A 213 -31.44 -10.73 -35.10
CA TYR A 213 -31.74 -11.75 -36.10
C TYR A 213 -32.98 -12.59 -35.72
N SER A 214 -33.09 -13.02 -34.46
CA SER A 214 -34.21 -13.85 -33.99
C SER A 214 -35.57 -13.13 -34.06
N ARG A 215 -35.61 -11.80 -33.88
CA ARG A 215 -36.84 -11.01 -33.99
C ARG A 215 -37.38 -10.93 -35.42
N ARG A 216 -36.51 -10.99 -36.44
CA ARG A 216 -36.92 -10.94 -37.85
C ARG A 216 -37.69 -12.18 -38.31
N LYS A 217 -37.58 -13.31 -37.61
CA LYS A 217 -38.28 -14.56 -37.99
C LYS A 217 -39.74 -14.65 -37.54
N LYS A 218 -40.25 -13.67 -36.77
CA LYS A 218 -41.64 -13.65 -36.30
C LYS A 218 -42.53 -12.63 -37.04
N ALA A 219 -41.97 -11.88 -37.99
CA ALA A 219 -42.69 -11.00 -38.90
C ALA A 219 -42.69 -11.63 -40.30
#